data_AF-A0A961D435-F1
#
_entry.id   AF-A0A961D435-F1
#
_cell.length_a   1.000
_cell.length_b   1.000
_cell.length_c   1.000
_cell.angle_alpha   90.00
_cell.angle_beta   90.00
_cell.angle_gamma   90.00
#
_symmetry.space_group_name_H-M   'P 1'
#
loop_
_entity.id
_entity.type
_entity.pdbx_description
1 polymer ?
#
loop_
_entity_poly.entity_id
_entity_poly.type
_entity_poly.pdbx_seq_one_letter_code
_entity_poly.pdbx_strand_id
1 'polypeptide(L)'
;MRCRVIDDSGIPLAGVAISDGATVALTDTDGRVDLEAAGSPFIWVRRPAGYESTRWFRRVQDLDDADEVTFELTPTSQQLPLTFAQITDLHLSDLPEPALMPQADSLIGLDANHQIALRPLAKPEHLEAIIDELAATEGPLGRPSFVLATGDLTDRGIAADYALVAEAIADSALPVHLLPGNHDHYGHRHEPTAQELADAPGGTTWRYEEHVGPRWWSMTHAGLHLVAIGSFSHSLGLDDGVQEAWLAADLATLPAGTPVLMLTHDQMSTEYYERLDAVAPHVRILGSLSG
;
A
#
# COMPACT_ATOMS: atom_id res chain seq x y z
N MET A 1 0.79 -13.08 -19.32
CA MET A 1 0.51 -11.67 -19.63
C MET A 1 1.80 -11.01 -20.08
N ARG A 2 1.81 -10.32 -21.21
CA ARG A 2 2.97 -9.55 -21.65
C ARG A 2 2.92 -8.14 -21.06
N CYS A 3 4.05 -7.66 -20.57
CA CYS A 3 4.18 -6.31 -20.04
C CYS A 3 5.34 -5.58 -20.71
N ARG A 4 5.24 -4.25 -20.75
CA ARG A 4 6.29 -3.37 -21.25
C ARG A 4 6.47 -2.16 -20.33
N VAL A 5 7.71 -1.77 -20.07
CA VAL A 5 8.05 -0.58 -19.30
C VAL A 5 8.80 0.40 -20.18
N ILE A 6 8.33 1.64 -20.19
CA ILE A 6 8.91 2.77 -20.92
C ILE A 6 9.02 4.00 -20.01
N ASP A 7 9.90 4.93 -20.34
CA ASP A 7 9.85 6.28 -19.76
C ASP A 7 8.79 7.17 -20.44
N ASP A 8 8.59 8.37 -19.91
CA ASP A 8 7.67 9.40 -20.44
C ASP A 8 8.02 9.93 -21.85
N SER A 9 9.19 9.55 -22.36
CA SER A 9 9.67 9.84 -23.72
C SER A 9 9.49 8.65 -24.66
N GLY A 10 8.95 7.52 -24.16
CA GLY A 10 8.71 6.29 -24.90
C GLY A 10 9.93 5.38 -25.04
N ILE A 11 11.03 5.66 -24.32
CA ILE A 11 12.25 4.85 -24.34
C ILE A 11 12.04 3.61 -23.46
N PRO A 12 12.33 2.39 -23.95
CA PRO A 12 12.21 1.18 -23.16
C PRO A 12 13.18 1.14 -21.98
N LEU A 13 12.71 0.65 -20.84
CA LEU A 13 13.50 0.53 -19.61
C LEU A 13 13.78 -0.93 -19.28
N ALA A 14 15.07 -1.31 -19.32
CA ALA A 14 15.55 -2.65 -19.00
C ALA A 14 15.83 -2.83 -17.51
N GLY A 15 15.70 -4.07 -17.01
CA GLY A 15 15.99 -4.42 -15.62
C GLY A 15 14.97 -3.87 -14.61
N VAL A 16 13.81 -3.40 -15.06
CA VAL A 16 12.71 -2.96 -14.19
C VAL A 16 11.89 -4.17 -13.78
N ALA A 17 11.56 -4.29 -12.49
CA ALA A 17 10.78 -5.41 -12.00
C ALA A 17 9.27 -5.20 -12.22
N ILE A 18 8.61 -6.22 -12.76
CA ILE A 18 7.15 -6.35 -12.82
C ILE A 18 6.76 -7.55 -11.94
N SER A 19 5.62 -7.44 -11.28
CA SER A 19 5.07 -8.46 -10.39
C SER A 19 3.57 -8.64 -10.62
N ASP A 20 3.08 -9.86 -10.44
CA ASP A 20 1.67 -10.23 -10.39
C ASP A 20 1.19 -10.56 -8.95
N GLY A 21 2.05 -10.32 -7.97
CA GLY A 21 1.81 -10.58 -6.55
C GLY A 21 2.22 -11.95 -6.06
N ALA A 22 2.58 -12.86 -6.95
CA ALA A 22 3.19 -14.15 -6.61
C ALA A 22 4.63 -14.24 -7.13
N THR A 23 4.89 -13.64 -8.29
CA THR A 23 6.17 -13.72 -8.99
C THR A 23 6.75 -12.34 -9.26
N VAL A 24 8.07 -12.29 -9.49
CA VAL A 24 8.80 -11.08 -9.89
C VAL A 24 9.66 -11.41 -11.11
N ALA A 25 9.57 -10.60 -12.14
CA ALA A 25 10.38 -10.74 -13.35
C ALA A 25 10.93 -9.38 -13.80
N LEU A 26 12.12 -9.38 -14.40
CA LEU A 26 12.80 -8.17 -14.87
C LEU A 26 12.58 -7.98 -16.36
N THR A 27 12.40 -6.73 -16.78
CA THR A 27 12.31 -6.37 -18.19
C THR A 27 13.63 -6.60 -18.94
N ASP A 28 13.52 -7.02 -20.20
CA ASP A 28 14.64 -7.13 -21.14
C ASP A 28 15.09 -5.77 -21.70
N THR A 29 16.02 -5.78 -22.66
CA THR A 29 16.55 -4.56 -23.29
C THR A 29 15.51 -3.76 -24.10
N ASP A 30 14.40 -4.39 -24.49
CA ASP A 30 13.26 -3.75 -25.17
C ASP A 30 12.16 -3.33 -24.17
N GLY A 31 12.47 -3.40 -22.87
CA GLY A 31 11.58 -3.06 -21.78
C GLY A 31 10.46 -4.08 -21.58
N ARG A 32 10.56 -5.30 -22.13
CA ARG A 32 9.48 -6.29 -22.13
C ARG A 32 9.72 -7.42 -21.14
N VAL A 33 8.61 -8.01 -20.67
CA VAL A 33 8.61 -9.23 -19.85
C VAL A 33 7.30 -9.99 -20.02
N ASP A 34 7.35 -11.31 -19.97
CA ASP A 34 6.16 -12.16 -19.92
C ASP A 34 6.00 -12.73 -18.50
N LEU A 35 4.82 -12.56 -17.91
CA LEU A 35 4.44 -13.08 -16.60
C LEU A 35 3.41 -14.19 -16.70
N GLU A 36 3.50 -15.17 -15.80
CA GLU A 36 2.48 -16.20 -15.61
C GLU A 36 1.33 -15.69 -14.72
N ALA A 37 0.75 -14.54 -15.05
CA ALA A 37 -0.26 -13.82 -14.25
C ALA A 37 -1.65 -14.51 -14.17
N ALA A 38 -1.71 -15.84 -14.29
CA ALA A 38 -2.96 -16.59 -14.26
C ALA A 38 -3.55 -16.59 -12.84
N GLY A 39 -4.69 -15.92 -12.66
CA GLY A 39 -5.41 -15.86 -11.39
C GLY A 39 -5.00 -14.72 -10.45
N SER A 40 -4.00 -13.91 -10.81
CA SER A 40 -3.62 -12.72 -10.05
C SER A 40 -4.62 -11.56 -10.27
N PRO A 41 -5.05 -10.85 -9.22
CA PRO A 41 -5.96 -9.70 -9.36
C PRO A 41 -5.27 -8.47 -9.96
N PHE A 42 -3.95 -8.38 -9.84
CA PHE A 42 -3.17 -7.23 -10.31
C PHE A 42 -1.89 -7.63 -11.02
N ILE A 43 -1.40 -6.70 -11.82
CA ILE A 43 -0.02 -6.65 -12.31
C ILE A 43 0.50 -5.26 -12.00
N TRP A 44 1.74 -5.16 -11.51
CA TRP A 44 2.34 -3.89 -11.14
C TRP A 44 3.82 -3.82 -11.46
N VAL A 45 4.29 -2.58 -11.65
CA VAL A 45 5.70 -2.24 -11.79
C VAL A 45 6.25 -1.80 -10.44
N ARG A 46 7.41 -2.36 -10.06
CA ARG A 46 8.20 -1.80 -8.96
C ARG A 46 8.82 -0.51 -9.46
N ARG A 47 8.35 0.63 -8.92
CA ARG A 47 8.93 1.95 -9.18
C ARG A 47 10.42 1.94 -8.81
N PRO A 48 11.35 2.03 -9.78
CA PRO A 48 12.78 1.97 -9.51
C PRO A 48 13.30 3.34 -9.03
N ALA A 49 14.50 3.35 -8.47
CA ALA A 49 15.14 4.61 -8.06
C ALA A 49 15.26 5.58 -9.24
N GLY A 50 14.93 6.85 -9.00
CA GLY A 50 14.93 7.92 -9.98
C GLY A 50 13.69 7.98 -10.87
N TYR A 51 12.67 7.16 -10.61
CA TYR A 51 11.43 7.13 -11.39
C TYR A 51 10.20 7.06 -10.49
N GLU A 52 9.12 7.66 -10.94
CA GLU A 52 7.79 7.54 -10.34
C GLU A 52 6.77 7.09 -11.39
N SER A 53 5.59 6.66 -10.95
CA SER A 53 4.47 6.38 -11.85
C SER A 53 3.15 6.62 -11.13
N THR A 54 2.28 7.41 -11.76
CA THR A 54 0.91 7.65 -11.28
C THR A 54 0.04 6.40 -11.41
N ARG A 55 0.40 5.48 -12.31
CA ARG A 55 -0.32 4.21 -12.56
C ARG A 55 0.63 3.03 -12.47
N TRP A 56 1.13 2.77 -11.27
CA TRP A 56 2.11 1.72 -11.00
C TRP A 56 1.52 0.31 -10.95
N PHE A 57 0.19 0.15 -10.92
CA PHE A 57 -0.48 -1.15 -11.02
C PHE A 57 -1.69 -1.11 -11.97
N ARG A 58 -2.13 -2.29 -12.40
CA ARG A 58 -3.30 -2.54 -13.23
C ARG A 58 -4.10 -3.70 -12.64
N ARG A 59 -5.41 -3.53 -12.53
CA ARG A 59 -6.33 -4.64 -12.23
C ARG A 59 -6.45 -5.51 -13.47
N VAL A 60 -6.29 -6.82 -13.32
CA VAL A 60 -6.35 -7.76 -14.45
C VAL A 60 -7.74 -7.79 -15.08
N GLN A 61 -8.81 -7.64 -14.28
CA GLN A 61 -10.18 -7.57 -14.78
C GLN A 61 -10.45 -6.36 -15.70
N ASP A 62 -9.64 -5.30 -15.60
CA ASP A 62 -9.76 -4.08 -16.40
C ASP A 62 -8.87 -4.12 -17.67
N LEU A 63 -8.19 -5.24 -17.93
CA LEU A 63 -7.34 -5.42 -19.10
C LEU A 63 -8.17 -6.06 -20.23
N ASP A 64 -8.87 -5.24 -21.02
CA ASP A 64 -9.64 -5.65 -22.19
C ASP A 64 -8.79 -6.46 -23.19
N ASP A 65 -8.88 -7.81 -23.20
CA ASP A 65 -8.15 -8.75 -24.09
C ASP A 65 -6.77 -8.25 -24.58
N ALA A 66 -6.04 -7.54 -23.72
CA ALA A 66 -4.96 -6.68 -24.16
C ALA A 66 -3.73 -7.54 -24.38
N ASP A 67 -3.17 -7.48 -25.59
CA ASP A 67 -1.99 -8.26 -25.95
C ASP A 67 -0.75 -7.87 -25.12
N GLU A 68 -0.68 -6.63 -24.61
CA GLU A 68 0.44 -6.09 -23.84
C GLU A 68 -0.03 -5.01 -22.84
N VAL A 69 0.48 -5.07 -21.60
CA VAL A 69 0.26 -4.05 -20.57
C VAL A 69 1.48 -3.13 -20.49
N THR A 70 1.30 -1.85 -20.83
CA THR A 70 2.37 -0.86 -20.73
C THR A 70 2.32 -0.09 -19.41
N PHE A 71 3.47 0.02 -18.76
CA PHE A 71 3.73 0.92 -17.64
C PHE A 71 4.65 2.05 -18.10
N GLU A 72 4.22 3.28 -17.88
CA GLU A 72 5.00 4.49 -18.13
C GLU A 72 5.58 5.00 -16.82
N LEU A 73 6.88 5.28 -16.81
CA LEU A 73 7.63 5.79 -15.67
C LEU A 73 8.14 7.21 -15.97
N THR A 74 7.94 8.13 -15.05
CA THR A 74 8.43 9.51 -15.17
C THR A 74 9.74 9.66 -14.41
N PRO A 75 10.86 10.03 -15.08
CA PRO A 75 12.11 10.35 -14.40
C PRO A 75 11.89 11.46 -13.37
N THR A 76 12.28 11.21 -12.12
CA THR A 76 12.04 12.11 -11.00
C THR A 76 13.30 12.28 -10.16
N SER A 77 13.60 13.53 -9.79
CA SER A 77 14.73 13.85 -8.91
C SER A 77 14.41 13.40 -7.48
N GLN A 78 15.17 12.43 -6.96
CA GLN A 78 15.04 11.91 -5.60
C GLN A 78 16.27 12.33 -4.78
N GLN A 79 16.17 13.45 -4.08
CA GLN A 79 17.30 14.05 -3.36
C GLN A 79 17.49 13.44 -1.98
N LEU A 80 18.75 13.39 -1.53
CA LEU A 80 19.11 13.05 -0.15
C LEU A 80 19.47 14.34 0.62
N PRO A 81 19.17 14.42 1.94
CA PRO A 81 18.56 13.38 2.78
C PRO A 81 17.09 13.12 2.44
N LEU A 82 16.66 11.87 2.52
CA LEU A 82 15.26 11.47 2.33
C LEU A 82 14.47 11.76 3.61
N THR A 83 13.36 12.48 3.47
CA THR A 83 12.34 12.67 4.50
C THR A 83 11.00 12.20 3.96
N PHE A 84 10.21 11.49 4.78
CA PHE A 84 8.84 11.09 4.49
C PHE A 84 8.03 11.17 5.79
N ALA A 85 6.70 11.24 5.67
CA ALA A 85 5.80 11.18 6.82
C ALA A 85 5.19 9.78 6.95
N GLN A 86 4.95 9.34 8.18
CA GLN A 86 4.14 8.15 8.47
C GLN A 86 2.84 8.62 9.14
N ILE A 87 1.72 8.13 8.64
CA ILE A 87 0.40 8.22 9.27
C ILE A 87 -0.17 6.81 9.41
N THR A 88 -1.05 6.59 10.37
CA THR A 88 -1.63 5.27 10.65
C THR A 88 -2.97 5.43 11.37
N ASP A 89 -3.77 4.37 11.38
CA ASP A 89 -5.00 4.29 12.18
C ASP A 89 -5.91 5.47 11.85
N LEU A 90 -6.10 5.70 10.56
CA LEU A 90 -6.86 6.83 10.04
C LEU A 90 -8.35 6.68 10.34
N HIS A 91 -8.84 5.43 10.35
CA HIS A 91 -10.23 5.07 10.62
C HIS A 91 -11.22 6.00 9.91
N LEU A 92 -11.06 6.23 8.60
CA LEU A 92 -12.05 6.99 7.84
C LEU A 92 -13.37 6.23 7.85
N SER A 93 -14.47 6.94 8.06
CA SER A 93 -15.78 6.32 8.17
C SER A 93 -16.90 7.24 7.71
N ASP A 94 -17.85 6.73 6.93
CA ASP A 94 -19.06 7.49 6.56
C ASP A 94 -20.07 7.64 7.71
N LEU A 95 -19.76 7.06 8.88
CA LEU A 95 -20.63 7.14 10.05
C LEU A 95 -20.84 8.59 10.50
N PRO A 96 -22.04 8.91 11.02
CA PRO A 96 -22.30 10.23 11.53
C PRO A 96 -21.39 10.55 12.72
N GLU A 97 -20.88 11.77 12.72
CA GLU A 97 -20.19 12.36 13.86
C GLU A 97 -21.04 12.24 15.15
N PRO A 98 -20.43 11.95 16.32
CA PRO A 98 -21.15 11.92 17.58
C PRO A 98 -21.92 13.23 17.83
N ALA A 99 -23.14 13.11 18.38
CA ALA A 99 -24.02 14.26 18.62
C ALA A 99 -23.46 15.23 19.65
N LEU A 100 -22.64 14.74 20.59
CA LEU A 100 -22.02 15.52 21.65
C LEU A 100 -20.54 15.16 21.76
N MET A 101 -19.70 16.19 21.73
CA MET A 101 -18.26 16.06 21.88
C MET A 101 -17.81 16.76 23.17
N PRO A 102 -17.08 16.06 24.07
CA PRO A 102 -16.58 16.69 25.29
C PRO A 102 -15.52 17.76 25.00
N GLN A 103 -14.73 17.58 23.94
CA GLN A 103 -13.76 18.53 23.38
C GLN A 103 -13.80 18.50 21.85
N ALA A 104 -13.36 19.57 21.19
CA ALA A 104 -13.38 19.70 19.73
C ALA A 104 -12.46 18.70 19.00
N ASP A 105 -11.47 18.14 19.70
CA ASP A 105 -10.46 17.19 19.24
C ASP A 105 -10.61 15.80 19.88
N SER A 106 -11.69 15.55 20.63
CA SER A 106 -11.87 14.24 21.24
C SER A 106 -12.10 13.16 20.17
N LEU A 107 -11.53 11.97 20.39
CA LEU A 107 -11.80 10.76 19.59
C LEU A 107 -13.06 10.03 20.04
N ILE A 108 -13.65 10.46 21.16
CA ILE A 108 -14.83 9.82 21.77
C ILE A 108 -15.86 10.90 22.07
N GLY A 109 -17.08 10.68 21.57
CA GLY A 109 -18.26 11.47 21.87
C GLY A 109 -19.40 10.63 22.41
N LEU A 110 -20.56 11.26 22.52
CA LEU A 110 -21.83 10.60 22.79
C LEU A 110 -22.75 10.73 21.59
N ASP A 111 -23.39 9.63 21.20
CA ASP A 111 -24.44 9.63 20.20
C ASP A 111 -25.72 10.32 20.73
N ALA A 112 -26.76 10.40 19.89
CA ALA A 112 -28.05 10.99 20.29
C ALA A 112 -28.74 10.25 21.45
N ASN A 113 -28.33 9.02 21.77
CA ASN A 113 -28.83 8.19 22.86
C ASN A 113 -27.93 8.24 24.11
N HIS A 114 -26.92 9.12 24.14
CA HIS A 114 -25.90 9.21 25.20
C HIS A 114 -25.04 7.95 25.36
N GLN A 115 -24.85 7.18 24.28
CA GLN A 115 -23.92 6.06 24.23
C GLN A 115 -22.56 6.53 23.70
N ILE A 116 -21.49 5.90 24.17
CA ILE A 116 -20.12 6.16 23.70
C ILE A 116 -20.05 5.86 22.20
N ALA A 117 -19.61 6.85 21.43
CA ALA A 117 -19.37 6.73 20.00
C ALA A 117 -17.96 7.25 19.68
N LEU A 118 -17.25 6.55 18.81
CA LEU A 118 -15.97 7.04 18.29
C LEU A 118 -16.23 8.17 17.29
N ARG A 119 -15.26 9.09 17.21
CA ARG A 119 -15.18 10.10 16.16
C ARG A 119 -14.13 9.66 15.13
N PRO A 120 -14.52 8.94 14.08
CA PRO A 120 -13.64 8.65 12.96
C PRO A 120 -13.31 9.92 12.18
N LEU A 121 -12.35 9.85 11.25
CA LEU A 121 -12.21 10.86 10.21
C LEU A 121 -13.42 10.76 9.27
N ALA A 122 -14.47 11.52 9.58
CA ALA A 122 -15.77 11.35 8.92
C ALA A 122 -15.89 12.01 7.54
N LYS A 123 -14.83 12.71 7.09
CA LYS A 123 -14.83 13.43 5.82
C LYS A 123 -13.44 13.44 5.19
N PRO A 124 -13.35 13.51 3.85
CA PRO A 124 -12.07 13.53 3.13
C PRO A 124 -11.20 14.74 3.53
N GLU A 125 -11.83 15.91 3.77
CA GLU A 125 -11.10 17.15 4.03
C GLU A 125 -10.29 17.11 5.35
N HIS A 126 -10.67 16.22 6.28
CA HIS A 126 -9.88 16.03 7.49
C HIS A 126 -8.52 15.37 7.20
N LEU A 127 -8.48 14.37 6.31
CA LEU A 127 -7.24 13.72 5.90
C LEU A 127 -6.43 14.61 4.96
N GLU A 128 -7.10 15.33 4.05
CA GLU A 128 -6.44 16.34 3.19
C GLU A 128 -5.71 17.40 4.03
N ALA A 129 -6.36 17.94 5.06
CA ALA A 129 -5.75 18.93 5.95
C ALA A 129 -4.50 18.39 6.67
N ILE A 130 -4.52 17.11 7.09
CA ILE A 130 -3.35 16.46 7.70
C ILE A 130 -2.21 16.36 6.67
N ILE A 131 -2.51 15.93 5.45
CA ILE A 131 -1.50 15.79 4.39
C ILE A 131 -0.92 17.17 4.01
N ASP A 132 -1.75 18.21 3.92
CA ASP A 132 -1.33 19.59 3.65
C ASP A 132 -0.42 20.13 4.76
N GLU A 133 -0.75 19.87 6.03
CA GLU A 133 0.09 20.24 7.17
C GLU A 133 1.44 19.52 7.11
N LEU A 134 1.46 18.22 6.81
CA LEU A 134 2.69 17.45 6.63
C LEU A 134 3.53 17.98 5.46
N ALA A 135 2.90 18.33 4.34
CA ALA A 135 3.56 18.92 3.17
C ALA A 135 4.18 20.30 3.46
N ALA A 136 3.55 21.07 4.35
CA ALA A 136 4.05 22.38 4.79
C ALA A 136 5.13 22.26 5.88
N THR A 137 5.20 21.14 6.60
CA THR A 137 6.11 20.94 7.73
C THR A 137 7.56 20.78 7.28
N GLU A 138 8.39 21.76 7.60
CA GLU A 138 9.83 21.73 7.34
C GLU A 138 10.59 21.18 8.56
N GLY A 139 11.08 19.95 8.42
CA GLY A 139 11.93 19.31 9.42
C GLY A 139 13.42 19.67 9.27
N PRO A 140 14.29 19.19 10.18
CA PRO A 140 15.74 19.46 10.11
C PRO A 140 16.42 18.88 8.86
N LEU A 141 15.77 17.93 8.19
CA LEU A 141 16.25 17.30 6.95
C LEU A 141 15.37 17.67 5.74
N GLY A 142 14.58 18.73 5.85
CA GLY A 142 13.67 19.19 4.82
C GLY A 142 12.23 18.70 4.98
N ARG A 143 11.43 18.90 3.94
CA ARG A 143 10.02 18.51 3.88
C ARG A 143 9.87 17.05 3.45
N PRO A 144 8.81 16.36 3.88
CA PRO A 144 8.52 15.00 3.41
C PRO A 144 8.30 14.99 1.89
N SER A 145 8.83 13.96 1.21
CA SER A 145 8.62 13.75 -0.23
C SER A 145 7.38 12.92 -0.55
N PHE A 146 6.89 12.15 0.42
CA PHE A 146 5.68 11.33 0.35
C PHE A 146 5.19 10.98 1.76
N VAL A 147 3.99 10.40 1.82
CA VAL A 147 3.34 9.89 3.03
C VAL A 147 3.19 8.37 2.93
N LEU A 148 3.49 7.66 4.02
CA LEU A 148 3.21 6.23 4.19
C LEU A 148 2.03 6.09 5.16
N ALA A 149 0.89 5.57 4.70
CA ALA A 149 -0.26 5.25 5.54
C ALA A 149 -0.23 3.76 5.90
N THR A 150 0.15 3.45 7.15
CA THR A 150 0.51 2.08 7.59
C THR A 150 -0.64 1.24 8.12
N GLY A 151 -1.83 1.40 7.53
CA GLY A 151 -3.00 0.57 7.83
C GLY A 151 -4.10 1.27 8.61
N ASP A 152 -5.19 0.53 8.78
CA ASP A 152 -6.48 0.99 9.31
C ASP A 152 -6.92 2.30 8.64
N LEU A 153 -6.92 2.24 7.30
CA LEU A 153 -7.30 3.37 6.46
C LEU A 153 -8.79 3.69 6.65
N THR A 154 -9.59 2.62 6.71
CA THR A 154 -11.03 2.66 6.96
C THR A 154 -11.35 2.13 8.34
N ASP A 155 -12.47 2.56 8.92
CA ASP A 155 -12.95 2.01 10.19
C ASP A 155 -13.68 0.67 10.01
N ARG A 156 -14.35 0.46 8.87
CA ARG A 156 -15.21 -0.73 8.69
C ARG A 156 -14.83 -1.61 7.50
N GLY A 157 -13.92 -1.18 6.63
CA GLY A 157 -13.56 -1.93 5.43
C GLY A 157 -14.73 -2.07 4.43
N ILE A 158 -15.63 -1.09 4.38
CA ILE A 158 -16.76 -1.04 3.43
C ILE A 158 -16.50 -0.04 2.31
N ALA A 159 -17.23 -0.17 1.19
CA ALA A 159 -17.03 0.65 0.00
C ALA A 159 -17.15 2.16 0.27
N ALA A 160 -18.08 2.56 1.14
CA ALA A 160 -18.29 3.97 1.47
C ALA A 160 -17.07 4.58 2.20
N ASP A 161 -16.44 3.83 3.11
CA ASP A 161 -15.27 4.31 3.84
C ASP A 161 -14.06 4.42 2.89
N TYR A 162 -13.88 3.45 2.00
CA TYR A 162 -12.83 3.52 0.99
C TYR A 162 -13.03 4.66 -0.01
N ALA A 163 -14.28 5.03 -0.31
CA ALA A 163 -14.56 6.18 -1.17
C ALA A 163 -14.03 7.48 -0.53
N LEU A 164 -14.14 7.64 0.79
CA LEU A 164 -13.56 8.78 1.51
C LEU A 164 -12.03 8.79 1.43
N VAL A 165 -11.39 7.63 1.60
CA VAL A 165 -9.94 7.49 1.44
C VAL A 165 -9.51 7.88 0.04
N ALA A 166 -10.17 7.34 -0.98
CA ALA A 166 -9.86 7.61 -2.38
C ALA A 166 -10.03 9.10 -2.74
N GLU A 167 -11.10 9.73 -2.27
CA GLU A 167 -11.35 11.17 -2.46
C GLU A 167 -10.24 12.01 -1.81
N ALA A 168 -9.90 11.72 -0.56
CA ALA A 168 -8.90 12.49 0.20
C ALA A 168 -7.49 12.44 -0.40
N ILE A 169 -7.12 11.33 -1.06
CA ILE A 169 -5.77 11.17 -1.62
C ILE A 169 -5.66 11.54 -3.09
N ALA A 170 -6.78 11.71 -3.81
CA ALA A 170 -6.81 11.86 -5.27
C ALA A 170 -5.93 13.03 -5.76
N ASP A 171 -6.02 14.18 -5.10
CA ASP A 171 -5.29 15.41 -5.41
C ASP A 171 -4.39 15.86 -4.23
N SER A 172 -3.96 14.90 -3.40
CA SER A 172 -3.16 15.18 -2.21
C SER A 172 -1.84 15.91 -2.53
N ALA A 173 -1.43 16.83 -1.63
CA ALA A 173 -0.21 17.62 -1.80
C ALA A 173 1.10 16.80 -1.79
N LEU A 174 1.04 15.55 -1.34
CA LEU A 174 2.14 14.59 -1.33
C LEU A 174 1.63 13.25 -1.84
N PRO A 175 2.44 12.48 -2.60
CA PRO A 175 2.12 11.09 -2.89
C PRO A 175 1.86 10.31 -1.61
N VAL A 176 0.75 9.56 -1.58
CA VAL A 176 0.37 8.71 -0.44
C VAL A 176 0.51 7.25 -0.84
N HIS A 177 1.24 6.48 -0.06
CA HIS A 177 1.38 5.03 -0.24
C HIS A 177 0.65 4.30 0.88
N LEU A 178 -0.21 3.37 0.50
CA LEU A 178 -1.18 2.73 1.38
C LEU A 178 -0.83 1.25 1.56
N LEU A 179 -1.10 0.72 2.76
CA LEU A 179 -1.24 -0.72 3.01
C LEU A 179 -2.45 -0.96 3.91
N PRO A 180 -3.07 -2.15 3.89
CA PRO A 180 -4.22 -2.45 4.73
C PRO A 180 -3.83 -2.71 6.18
N GLY A 181 -4.68 -2.27 7.11
CA GLY A 181 -4.73 -2.79 8.48
C GLY A 181 -5.89 -3.77 8.69
N ASN A 182 -6.17 -4.15 9.93
CA ASN A 182 -7.22 -5.12 10.20
C ASN A 182 -8.63 -4.57 9.94
N HIS A 183 -8.89 -3.28 10.19
CA HIS A 183 -10.18 -2.66 9.92
C HIS A 183 -10.52 -2.63 8.43
N ASP A 184 -9.51 -2.56 7.57
CA ASP A 184 -9.65 -2.66 6.11
C ASP A 184 -10.13 -4.06 5.66
N HIS A 185 -9.98 -5.07 6.53
CA HIS A 185 -10.44 -6.44 6.31
C HIS A 185 -11.79 -6.78 6.99
N TYR A 186 -12.41 -5.83 7.68
CA TYR A 186 -13.63 -6.05 8.47
C TYR A 186 -14.95 -5.79 7.74
N GLY A 187 -14.95 -5.53 6.43
CA GLY A 187 -16.17 -5.27 5.67
C GLY A 187 -17.27 -6.33 5.88
N HIS A 188 -16.91 -7.61 5.98
CA HIS A 188 -17.85 -8.70 6.29
C HIS A 188 -18.58 -8.56 7.65
N ARG A 189 -18.02 -7.83 8.62
CA ARG A 189 -18.63 -7.61 9.95
C ARG A 189 -19.69 -6.51 9.91
N HIS A 190 -19.64 -5.64 8.91
CA HIS A 190 -20.51 -4.48 8.78
C HIS A 190 -21.52 -4.63 7.64
N GLU A 191 -21.09 -5.15 6.50
CA GLU A 191 -21.92 -5.40 5.31
C GLU A 191 -21.65 -6.80 4.73
N PRO A 192 -22.01 -7.87 5.47
CA PRO A 192 -21.74 -9.24 5.03
C PRO A 192 -22.44 -9.61 3.73
N THR A 193 -21.71 -10.17 2.78
CA THR A 193 -22.28 -10.93 1.68
C THR A 193 -22.60 -12.37 2.13
N ALA A 194 -23.50 -13.06 1.39
CA ALA A 194 -23.81 -14.46 1.66
C ALA A 194 -22.56 -15.37 1.62
N GLN A 195 -21.61 -15.05 0.74
CA GLN A 195 -20.35 -15.77 0.59
C GLN A 195 -19.42 -15.57 1.79
N GLU A 196 -19.30 -14.33 2.29
CA GLU A 196 -18.44 -14.02 3.44
C GLU A 196 -18.98 -14.60 4.75
N LEU A 197 -20.30 -14.70 4.91
CA LEU A 197 -20.90 -15.40 6.05
C LEU A 197 -20.59 -16.90 6.07
N ALA A 198 -20.37 -17.49 4.90
CA ALA A 198 -20.02 -18.91 4.79
C ALA A 198 -18.52 -19.13 5.03
N ASP A 199 -17.67 -18.26 4.47
CA ASP A 199 -16.28 -18.59 4.21
C ASP A 199 -15.26 -17.51 4.61
N ALA A 200 -15.63 -16.43 5.32
CA ALA A 200 -14.64 -15.41 5.73
C ALA A 200 -13.80 -15.92 6.92
N PRO A 201 -12.51 -16.25 6.73
CA PRO A 201 -11.62 -16.78 7.77
C PRO A 201 -11.11 -15.67 8.70
N GLY A 202 -12.01 -14.82 9.20
CA GLY A 202 -11.70 -13.69 10.07
C GLY A 202 -11.45 -12.35 9.36
N GLY A 203 -11.36 -12.33 8.03
CA GLY A 203 -11.10 -11.13 7.22
C GLY A 203 -11.51 -11.27 5.75
N THR A 204 -11.70 -10.13 5.08
CA THR A 204 -11.98 -10.03 3.63
C THR A 204 -10.87 -9.29 2.92
N THR A 205 -10.27 -9.88 1.89
CA THR A 205 -9.14 -9.26 1.15
C THR A 205 -9.59 -8.43 -0.04
N TRP A 206 -10.62 -8.91 -0.75
CA TRP A 206 -11.07 -8.34 -2.01
C TRP A 206 -11.57 -6.90 -1.93
N ARG A 207 -12.14 -6.46 -0.78
CA ARG A 207 -12.70 -5.11 -0.63
C ARG A 207 -11.62 -4.04 -0.68
N TYR A 208 -10.51 -4.25 0.05
CA TYR A 208 -9.33 -3.40 -0.05
C TYR A 208 -8.77 -3.42 -1.47
N GLU A 209 -8.62 -4.61 -2.06
CA GLU A 209 -8.06 -4.78 -3.39
C GLU A 209 -8.88 -4.03 -4.47
N GLU A 210 -10.21 -4.15 -4.39
CA GLU A 210 -11.13 -3.47 -5.29
C GLU A 210 -10.96 -1.95 -5.24
N HIS A 211 -10.89 -1.36 -4.05
CA HIS A 211 -10.93 0.10 -3.89
C HIS A 211 -9.54 0.75 -3.91
N VAL A 212 -8.52 0.06 -3.39
CA VAL A 212 -7.18 0.61 -3.19
C VAL A 212 -6.19 0.03 -4.20
N GLY A 213 -5.94 -1.28 -4.13
CA GLY A 213 -4.96 -1.95 -5.00
C GLY A 213 -4.26 -3.15 -4.32
N PRO A 214 -3.05 -3.52 -4.77
CA PRO A 214 -2.29 -4.63 -4.17
C PRO A 214 -2.05 -4.42 -2.67
N ARG A 215 -2.25 -5.46 -1.86
CA ARG A 215 -2.06 -5.43 -0.40
C ARG A 215 -0.59 -5.48 0.03
N TRP A 216 0.26 -6.03 -0.82
CA TRP A 216 1.71 -5.99 -0.71
C TRP A 216 2.28 -5.47 -2.03
N TRP A 217 3.37 -4.71 -1.91
CA TRP A 217 4.02 -4.06 -3.04
C TRP A 217 5.40 -3.56 -2.62
N SER A 218 6.24 -3.19 -3.58
CA SER A 218 7.52 -2.55 -3.28
C SER A 218 7.84 -1.40 -4.23
N MET A 219 8.75 -0.53 -3.79
CA MET A 219 9.33 0.55 -4.59
C MET A 219 10.75 0.83 -4.11
N THR A 220 11.55 1.50 -4.93
CA THR A 220 12.86 2.00 -4.53
C THR A 220 12.91 3.51 -4.73
N HIS A 221 13.15 4.26 -3.65
CA HIS A 221 13.24 5.71 -3.67
C HIS A 221 14.58 6.16 -3.08
N ALA A 222 15.36 6.92 -3.85
CA ALA A 222 16.70 7.39 -3.48
C ALA A 222 17.65 6.28 -2.98
N GLY A 223 17.48 5.05 -3.49
CA GLY A 223 18.26 3.87 -3.08
C GLY A 223 17.75 3.15 -1.83
N LEU A 224 16.74 3.67 -1.13
CA LEU A 224 15.99 2.96 -0.10
C LEU A 224 14.90 2.11 -0.76
N HIS A 225 14.91 0.80 -0.50
CA HIS A 225 13.85 -0.09 -0.95
C HIS A 225 12.76 -0.20 0.12
N LEU A 226 11.54 0.17 -0.24
CA LEU A 226 10.35 0.12 0.62
C LEU A 226 9.52 -1.09 0.22
N VAL A 227 9.08 -1.87 1.21
CA VAL A 227 8.27 -3.08 1.00
C VAL A 227 7.08 -3.04 1.94
N ALA A 228 5.87 -3.06 1.38
CA ALA A 228 4.63 -3.25 2.13
C ALA A 228 4.21 -4.71 2.16
N ILE A 229 3.80 -5.18 3.33
CA ILE A 229 3.27 -6.53 3.58
C ILE A 229 1.88 -6.41 4.21
N GLY A 230 0.92 -7.19 3.70
CA GLY A 230 -0.43 -7.30 4.24
C GLY A 230 -0.44 -8.12 5.52
N SER A 231 0.09 -7.53 6.62
CA SER A 231 0.36 -8.22 7.88
C SER A 231 -0.86 -8.91 8.51
N PHE A 232 -2.06 -8.36 8.37
CA PHE A 232 -3.27 -8.98 8.92
C PHE A 232 -3.70 -10.24 8.16
N SER A 233 -3.70 -10.22 6.83
CA SER A 233 -4.02 -11.43 6.05
C SER A 233 -2.94 -12.49 6.18
N HIS A 234 -1.68 -12.06 6.34
CA HIS A 234 -0.55 -12.95 6.66
C HIS A 234 -0.78 -13.63 8.02
N SER A 235 -1.10 -12.88 9.09
CA SER A 235 -1.30 -13.46 10.42
C SER A 235 -2.49 -14.41 10.52
N LEU A 236 -3.50 -14.22 9.65
CA LEU A 236 -4.62 -15.14 9.47
C LEU A 236 -4.28 -16.39 8.63
N GLY A 237 -3.09 -16.46 8.02
CA GLY A 237 -2.64 -17.57 7.17
C GLY A 237 -3.38 -17.65 5.83
N LEU A 238 -3.89 -16.52 5.33
CA LEU A 238 -4.66 -16.50 4.07
C LEU A 238 -3.77 -16.55 2.84
N ASP A 239 -2.63 -15.88 2.92
CA ASP A 239 -1.70 -15.67 1.83
C ASP A 239 -0.26 -15.47 2.31
N ASP A 240 0.05 -15.86 3.55
CA ASP A 240 1.38 -15.77 4.16
C ASP A 240 2.47 -16.40 3.28
N GLY A 241 2.24 -17.61 2.78
CA GLY A 241 3.19 -18.31 1.92
C GLY A 241 3.41 -17.61 0.57
N VAL A 242 2.37 -17.00 -0.01
CA VAL A 242 2.48 -16.25 -1.28
C VAL A 242 3.23 -14.94 -1.06
N GLN A 243 2.91 -14.21 0.02
CA GLN A 243 3.58 -12.98 0.40
C GLN A 243 5.07 -13.20 0.69
N GLU A 244 5.44 -14.24 1.45
CA GLU A 244 6.84 -14.55 1.76
C GLU A 244 7.62 -15.01 0.52
N ALA A 245 7.02 -15.81 -0.36
CA ALA A 245 7.64 -16.23 -1.61
C ALA A 245 7.87 -15.04 -2.57
N TRP A 246 6.87 -14.17 -2.71
CA TRP A 246 6.97 -12.94 -3.49
C TRP A 246 8.07 -12.03 -2.94
N LEU A 247 8.12 -11.82 -1.62
CA LEU A 247 9.11 -10.98 -0.98
C LEU A 247 10.53 -11.50 -1.22
N ALA A 248 10.76 -12.81 -1.08
CA ALA A 248 12.05 -13.41 -1.40
C ALA A 248 12.44 -13.19 -2.87
N ALA A 249 11.50 -13.32 -3.80
CA ALA A 249 11.73 -13.07 -5.22
C ALA A 249 12.06 -11.60 -5.51
N ASP A 250 11.36 -10.65 -4.89
CA ASP A 250 11.63 -9.22 -5.06
C ASP A 250 13.03 -8.85 -4.55
N LEU A 251 13.37 -9.25 -3.31
CA LEU A 251 14.66 -8.96 -2.71
C LEU A 251 15.84 -9.62 -3.45
N ALA A 252 15.62 -10.80 -4.05
CA ALA A 252 16.63 -11.48 -4.87
C ALA A 252 17.07 -10.66 -6.10
N THR A 253 16.22 -9.73 -6.58
CA THR A 253 16.57 -8.85 -7.70
C THR A 253 17.39 -7.62 -7.29
N LEU A 254 17.56 -7.36 -5.99
CA LEU A 254 18.24 -6.16 -5.50
C LEU A 254 19.76 -6.34 -5.45
N PRO A 255 20.53 -5.27 -5.70
CA PRO A 255 21.97 -5.26 -5.45
C PRO A 255 22.32 -5.60 -3.98
N ALA A 256 23.49 -6.20 -3.79
CA ALA A 256 24.01 -6.44 -2.45
C ALA A 256 24.23 -5.12 -1.70
N GLY A 257 23.82 -5.08 -0.43
CA GLY A 257 23.92 -3.94 0.46
C GLY A 257 22.74 -2.97 0.38
N THR A 258 21.75 -3.21 -0.49
CA THR A 258 20.56 -2.34 -0.60
C THR A 258 19.85 -2.23 0.76
N PRO A 259 19.63 -1.01 1.28
CA PRO A 259 18.84 -0.80 2.49
C PRO A 259 17.36 -1.05 2.20
N VAL A 260 16.71 -1.83 3.07
CA VAL A 260 15.29 -2.19 2.96
C VAL A 260 14.56 -1.70 4.20
N LEU A 261 13.45 -1.00 4.02
CA LEU A 261 12.52 -0.62 5.07
C LEU A 261 11.19 -1.34 4.85
N MET A 262 10.79 -2.13 5.84
CA MET A 262 9.53 -2.87 5.82
C MET A 262 8.38 -1.98 6.30
N LEU A 263 7.20 -2.16 5.72
CA LEU A 263 5.95 -1.51 6.08
C LEU A 263 4.92 -2.59 6.38
N THR A 264 4.38 -2.56 7.58
CA THR A 264 3.40 -3.52 8.10
C THR A 264 2.31 -2.74 8.83
N HIS A 265 1.14 -3.33 9.07
CA HIS A 265 0.19 -2.71 9.99
C HIS A 265 0.46 -3.18 11.41
N ASP A 266 0.45 -4.49 11.64
CA ASP A 266 0.94 -5.10 12.88
C ASP A 266 2.42 -5.45 12.77
N GLN A 267 3.18 -5.26 13.85
CA GLN A 267 4.58 -5.71 13.91
C GLN A 267 4.69 -7.23 13.72
N MET A 268 5.52 -7.65 12.78
CA MET A 268 5.80 -9.06 12.54
C MET A 268 6.70 -9.63 13.64
N SER A 269 6.66 -10.94 13.84
CA SER A 269 7.47 -11.59 14.88
C SER A 269 8.97 -11.54 14.57
N THR A 270 9.80 -11.69 15.59
CA THR A 270 11.26 -11.84 15.40
C THR A 270 11.59 -13.00 14.45
N GLU A 271 10.88 -14.12 14.55
CA GLU A 271 11.07 -15.30 13.70
C GLU A 271 10.83 -14.98 12.21
N TYR A 272 9.85 -14.13 11.90
CA TYR A 272 9.60 -13.67 10.53
C TYR A 272 10.83 -12.96 9.95
N TYR A 273 11.42 -12.02 10.70
CA TYR A 273 12.61 -11.31 10.24
C TYR A 273 13.86 -12.20 10.17
N GLU A 274 14.01 -13.17 11.08
CA GLU A 274 15.10 -14.16 10.99
C GLU A 274 15.00 -15.02 9.72
N ARG A 275 13.79 -15.43 9.33
CA ARG A 275 13.57 -16.13 8.05
C ARG A 275 13.87 -15.22 6.86
N LEU A 276 13.45 -13.95 6.92
CA LEU A 276 13.71 -12.97 5.87
C LEU A 276 15.22 -12.72 5.65
N ASP A 277 15.97 -12.51 6.73
CA ASP A 277 17.42 -12.35 6.68
C ASP A 277 18.13 -13.60 6.11
N ALA A 278 17.59 -14.79 6.39
CA ALA A 278 18.15 -16.04 5.86
C ALA A 278 17.93 -16.20 4.34
N VAL A 279 16.80 -15.72 3.80
CA VAL A 279 16.50 -15.82 2.36
C VAL A 279 17.10 -14.68 1.53
N ALA A 280 17.35 -13.52 2.15
CA ALA A 280 17.93 -12.35 1.50
C ALA A 280 19.12 -11.76 2.27
N PRO A 281 20.18 -12.55 2.58
CA PRO A 281 21.31 -12.09 3.40
C PRO A 281 22.17 -11.01 2.72
N HIS A 282 21.98 -10.80 1.41
CA HIS A 282 22.70 -9.80 0.64
C HIS A 282 22.13 -8.39 0.82
N VAL A 283 20.88 -8.22 1.25
CA VAL A 283 20.30 -6.89 1.52
C VAL A 283 20.47 -6.50 3.00
N ARG A 284 20.13 -5.25 3.34
CA ARG A 284 20.20 -4.74 4.71
C ARG A 284 18.83 -4.31 5.19
N ILE A 285 18.13 -5.16 5.93
CA ILE A 285 16.88 -4.78 6.59
C ILE A 285 17.19 -3.73 7.67
N LEU A 286 16.65 -2.52 7.50
CA LEU A 286 16.85 -1.40 8.42
C LEU A 286 15.87 -1.43 9.60
N GLY A 287 14.68 -1.98 9.38
CA GLY A 287 13.60 -2.06 10.37
C GLY A 287 12.23 -2.18 9.70
N SER A 288 11.18 -2.05 10.52
CA SER A 288 9.79 -2.02 10.08
C SER A 288 9.07 -0.83 10.68
N LEU A 289 8.27 -0.14 9.86
CA LEU A 289 7.29 0.84 10.33
C LEU A 289 5.92 0.14 10.41
N SER A 290 5.24 0.33 11.55
CA SER A 290 3.90 -0.20 11.79
C SER A 290 2.95 0.86 12.29
N GLY A 291 1.65 0.55 12.20
CA GLY A 291 0.61 1.17 13.03
C GLY A 291 0.76 0.79 14.49
#